data_AF-A0ABD0SFM2-F1
#
_entry.id   AF-A0ABD0SFM2-F1
#
_cell.length_a   1.000
_cell.length_b   1.000
_cell.length_c   1.000
_cell.angle_alpha   90.00
_cell.angle_beta   90.00
_cell.angle_gamma   90.00
#
_symmetry.space_group_name_H-M   'P 1'
#
loop_
_entity.id
_entity.type
_entity.pdbx_description
1 polymer ?
#
loop_
_entity_poly.entity_id
_entity_poly.type
_entity_poly.pdbx_seq_one_letter_code
_entity_poly.pdbx_strand_id
1 'polypeptide(L)'
;MSKRTALNEHYKGLVESMSIPAELHERNGKIFASFGSVLPIHCASPEQVEQFANKTHHYCDVFTEELLAPLGELAYVRLDENTAEKVFINRSKRILIISSDGVMAQWRCAATFESANHYIAGTPIVNKDGALVTVVTAKRGNNYAVSTFEGEGGYFETSQPWETIDLPDGVLVYGTHSFASRAELQQYVHALPPAEVGPAQPPQPALLKGPHARIVLVAQNGRQLAHHYLQGVLTTDIDYL
;
A
#
# COMPACT_ATOMS: atom_id res chain seq x y z
N MET A 1 8.25 -13.27 -26.42
CA MET A 1 8.63 -13.43 -25.00
C MET A 1 7.41 -13.93 -24.24
N SER A 2 7.58 -14.87 -23.31
CA SER A 2 6.48 -15.36 -22.47
C SER A 2 5.94 -14.20 -21.62
N LYS A 3 4.67 -13.82 -21.75
CA LYS A 3 4.04 -12.78 -20.92
C LYS A 3 3.73 -13.28 -19.51
N ARG A 4 4.76 -13.68 -18.77
CA ARG A 4 4.68 -14.15 -17.38
C ARG A 4 4.60 -12.96 -16.42
N THR A 5 3.70 -13.05 -15.45
CA THR A 5 3.62 -12.13 -14.30
C THR A 5 4.21 -12.76 -13.03
N ALA A 6 4.55 -14.04 -13.06
CA ALA A 6 5.34 -14.71 -12.04
C ALA A 6 6.79 -14.95 -12.53
N LEU A 7 7.78 -14.58 -11.70
CA LEU A 7 9.21 -14.63 -12.02
C LEU A 7 9.82 -16.03 -11.90
N ASN A 8 9.18 -16.94 -11.15
CA ASN A 8 9.66 -18.31 -10.98
C ASN A 8 9.42 -19.16 -12.23
N GLU A 9 10.38 -20.04 -12.57
CA GLU A 9 10.30 -20.90 -13.75
C GLU A 9 9.18 -21.95 -13.66
N HIS A 10 8.98 -22.49 -12.45
CA HIS A 10 7.96 -23.50 -12.15
C HIS A 10 6.91 -22.91 -11.22
N TYR A 11 5.66 -22.81 -11.70
CA TYR A 11 4.54 -22.32 -10.90
C TYR A 11 4.26 -23.22 -9.70
N LYS A 12 3.84 -22.59 -8.61
CA LYS A 12 3.52 -23.20 -7.32
C LYS A 12 2.03 -23.04 -7.03
N GLY A 13 1.54 -23.81 -6.04
CA GLY A 13 0.16 -23.73 -5.57
C GLY A 13 -0.84 -24.41 -6.51
N LEU A 14 -2.11 -24.02 -6.37
CA LEU A 14 -3.21 -24.54 -7.15
C LEU A 14 -3.35 -23.75 -8.45
N VAL A 15 -2.77 -24.27 -9.53
CA VAL A 15 -2.80 -23.65 -10.85
C VAL A 15 -4.05 -24.12 -11.61
N GLU A 16 -4.89 -23.19 -12.03
CA GLU A 16 -6.07 -23.44 -12.87
C GLU A 16 -5.90 -22.80 -14.25
N SER A 17 -6.56 -23.37 -15.27
CA SER A 17 -6.64 -22.76 -16.60
C SER A 17 -7.59 -21.57 -16.56
N MET A 18 -7.03 -20.37 -16.62
CA MET A 18 -7.78 -19.11 -16.60
C MET A 18 -6.96 -18.05 -17.32
N SER A 19 -7.49 -17.50 -18.42
CA SER A 19 -6.85 -16.44 -19.17
C SER A 19 -7.20 -15.08 -18.58
N ILE A 20 -6.18 -14.39 -18.07
CA ILE A 20 -6.30 -13.04 -17.51
C ILE A 20 -5.38 -12.11 -18.31
N PRO A 21 -5.88 -11.02 -18.92
CA PRO A 21 -5.04 -10.10 -19.68
C PRO A 21 -4.09 -9.32 -18.76
N ALA A 22 -2.91 -8.98 -19.27
CA ALA A 22 -1.98 -8.04 -18.65
C ALA A 22 -1.03 -7.48 -19.71
N GLU A 23 -0.66 -6.21 -19.59
CA GLU A 23 0.50 -5.65 -20.30
C GLU A 23 1.71 -5.64 -19.38
N LEU A 24 2.89 -5.92 -19.94
CA LEU A 24 4.16 -5.88 -19.21
C LEU A 24 4.94 -4.63 -19.60
N HIS A 25 5.55 -4.01 -18.60
CA HIS A 25 6.33 -2.79 -18.71
C HIS A 25 7.64 -2.96 -17.97
N GLU A 26 8.63 -2.16 -18.35
CA GLU A 26 9.89 -2.09 -17.63
C GLU A 26 10.25 -0.62 -17.41
N ARG A 27 10.60 -0.27 -16.17
CA ARG A 27 11.13 1.05 -15.84
C ARG A 27 12.19 0.93 -14.76
N ASN A 28 13.31 1.62 -14.97
CA ASN A 28 14.45 1.61 -14.04
C ASN A 28 14.93 0.18 -13.68
N GLY A 29 14.87 -0.76 -14.63
CA GLY A 29 15.26 -2.16 -14.43
C GLY A 29 14.27 -3.00 -13.60
N LYS A 30 13.11 -2.44 -13.22
CA LYS A 30 12.00 -3.19 -12.61
C LYS A 30 10.92 -3.47 -13.64
N ILE A 31 10.51 -4.73 -13.69
CA ILE A 31 9.39 -5.20 -14.52
C ILE A 31 8.11 -5.12 -13.69
N PHE A 32 7.05 -4.56 -14.26
CA PHE A 32 5.72 -4.49 -13.64
C PHE A 32 4.65 -4.74 -14.71
N ALA A 33 3.42 -4.98 -14.26
CA ALA A 33 2.26 -5.18 -15.12
C ALA A 33 1.22 -4.07 -14.99
N SER A 34 0.37 -3.95 -15.99
CA SER A 34 -0.91 -3.22 -15.92
C SER A 34 -2.06 -4.10 -16.38
N PHE A 35 -3.28 -3.71 -15.97
CA PHE A 35 -4.53 -4.26 -16.48
C PHE A 35 -5.33 -3.12 -17.13
N GLY A 36 -5.13 -2.90 -18.44
CA GLY A 36 -5.66 -1.70 -19.08
C GLY A 36 -5.02 -0.45 -18.48
N SER A 37 -5.83 0.45 -17.92
CA SER A 37 -5.35 1.65 -17.22
C SER A 37 -4.97 1.42 -15.75
N VAL A 38 -5.22 0.23 -15.18
CA VAL A 38 -4.95 -0.06 -13.77
C VAL A 38 -3.47 -0.32 -13.53
N LEU A 39 -2.88 0.43 -12.59
CA LEU A 39 -1.45 0.45 -12.32
C LEU A 39 -1.17 0.72 -10.82
N PRO A 40 -0.19 0.05 -10.17
CA PRO A 40 0.22 0.44 -8.83
C PRO A 40 0.83 1.84 -8.79
N ILE A 41 0.53 2.63 -7.75
CA ILE A 41 0.98 4.03 -7.66
C ILE A 41 2.51 4.11 -7.61
N HIS A 42 3.17 3.23 -6.84
CA HIS A 42 4.65 3.17 -6.81
C HIS A 42 5.29 2.74 -8.15
N CYS A 43 4.51 2.18 -9.07
CA CYS A 43 4.92 1.85 -10.44
C CYS A 43 4.57 2.96 -11.45
N ALA A 44 4.06 4.12 -11.05
CA ALA A 44 3.83 5.26 -11.93
C ALA A 44 5.03 6.21 -12.00
N SER A 45 5.28 6.82 -13.17
CA SER A 45 6.22 7.94 -13.27
C SER A 45 5.59 9.19 -12.67
N PRO A 46 6.36 10.24 -12.34
CA PRO A 46 5.79 11.50 -11.86
C PRO A 46 4.70 12.07 -12.79
N GLU A 47 4.91 11.99 -14.11
CA GLU A 47 3.95 12.47 -15.12
C GLU A 47 2.67 11.62 -15.12
N GLN A 48 2.80 10.29 -14.93
CA GLN A 48 1.65 9.40 -14.79
C GLN A 48 0.89 9.68 -13.50
N VAL A 49 1.59 9.93 -12.39
CA VAL A 49 0.96 10.30 -11.10
C VAL A 49 0.11 11.56 -11.28
N GLU A 50 0.66 12.62 -11.88
CA GLU A 50 -0.08 13.86 -12.15
C GLU A 50 -1.32 13.64 -13.02
N GLN A 51 -1.22 12.76 -14.02
CA GLN A 51 -2.32 12.42 -14.91
C GLN A 51 -3.42 11.63 -14.19
N PHE A 52 -3.06 10.62 -13.40
CA PHE A 52 -4.02 9.69 -12.80
C PHE A 52 -4.63 10.21 -11.50
N ALA A 53 -3.93 11.03 -10.72
CA ALA A 53 -4.41 11.54 -9.43
C ALA A 53 -5.77 12.26 -9.51
N ASN A 54 -6.07 12.89 -10.66
CA ASN A 54 -7.32 13.63 -10.86
C ASN A 54 -8.50 12.79 -11.40
N LYS A 55 -8.26 11.52 -11.75
CA LYS A 55 -9.26 10.65 -12.42
C LYS A 55 -9.46 9.32 -11.71
N THR A 56 -8.59 8.98 -10.78
CA THR A 56 -8.60 7.69 -10.10
C THR A 56 -9.70 7.60 -9.04
N HIS A 57 -10.23 6.40 -8.85
CA HIS A 57 -10.79 6.01 -7.57
C HIS A 57 -9.66 5.75 -6.55
N HIS A 58 -9.93 6.02 -5.28
CA HIS A 58 -8.91 6.01 -4.23
C HIS A 58 -8.78 4.64 -3.58
N TYR A 59 -7.91 3.80 -4.16
CA TYR A 59 -7.42 2.56 -3.56
C TYR A 59 -5.96 2.75 -3.19
N CYS A 60 -5.57 2.28 -1.99
CA CYS A 60 -4.22 2.47 -1.53
C CYS A 60 -3.24 1.75 -2.47
N ASP A 61 -2.30 2.51 -3.02
CA ASP A 61 -1.29 2.07 -3.99
C ASP A 61 -1.86 1.51 -5.31
N VAL A 62 -3.09 1.84 -5.71
CA VAL A 62 -3.66 1.41 -6.99
C VAL A 62 -4.36 2.58 -7.70
N PHE A 63 -3.88 2.95 -8.89
CA PHE A 63 -4.61 3.80 -9.82
C PHE A 63 -5.61 2.98 -10.61
N THR A 64 -6.86 3.47 -10.70
CA THR A 64 -7.94 2.88 -11.51
C THR A 64 -9.03 3.91 -11.79
N GLU A 65 -9.48 4.01 -13.04
CA GLU A 65 -10.61 4.88 -13.41
C GLU A 65 -11.99 4.23 -13.15
N GLU A 66 -12.00 2.93 -12.80
CA GLU A 66 -13.22 2.18 -12.52
C GLU A 66 -13.22 1.63 -11.09
N LEU A 67 -14.42 1.38 -10.54
CA LEU A 67 -14.57 0.66 -9.28
C LEU A 67 -14.19 -0.81 -9.47
N LEU A 68 -13.34 -1.31 -8.59
CA LEU A 68 -12.90 -2.70 -8.59
C LEU A 68 -14.00 -3.62 -8.05
N ALA A 69 -14.00 -4.87 -8.50
CA ALA A 69 -14.95 -5.87 -8.05
C ALA A 69 -14.77 -6.19 -6.56
N PRO A 70 -15.86 -6.54 -5.83
CA PRO A 70 -15.77 -6.91 -4.42
C PRO A 70 -14.86 -8.11 -4.16
N LEU A 71 -14.24 -8.12 -2.97
CA LEU A 71 -13.32 -9.17 -2.54
C LEU A 71 -14.08 -10.38 -2.01
N GLY A 72 -13.96 -11.52 -2.70
CA GLY A 72 -14.54 -12.80 -2.25
C GLY A 72 -13.76 -13.49 -1.13
N GLU A 73 -14.06 -14.78 -0.94
CA GLU A 73 -13.28 -15.67 -0.05
C GLU A 73 -11.98 -16.17 -0.71
N LEU A 74 -11.97 -16.24 -2.05
CA LEU A 74 -10.84 -16.65 -2.87
C LEU A 74 -10.70 -15.72 -4.08
N ALA A 75 -9.51 -15.73 -4.66
CA ALA A 75 -9.19 -14.99 -5.88
C ALA A 75 -8.24 -15.79 -6.77
N TYR A 76 -8.06 -15.30 -7.99
CA TYR A 76 -7.18 -15.86 -9.00
C TYR A 76 -6.10 -14.84 -9.35
N VAL A 77 -4.83 -15.21 -9.17
CA VAL A 77 -3.67 -14.35 -9.43
C VAL A 77 -2.99 -14.81 -10.70
N ARG A 78 -2.88 -13.93 -11.69
CA ARG A 78 -2.33 -14.26 -13.01
C ARG A 78 -0.89 -14.78 -12.91
N LEU A 79 -0.62 -15.93 -13.51
CA LEU A 79 0.74 -16.46 -13.67
C LEU A 79 1.29 -16.15 -15.08
N ASP A 80 0.49 -16.47 -16.10
CA ASP A 80 0.77 -16.18 -17.50
C ASP A 80 -0.53 -15.93 -18.30
N GLU A 81 -0.47 -16.10 -19.63
CA GLU A 81 -1.59 -15.83 -20.53
C GLU A 81 -2.77 -16.81 -20.37
N ASN A 82 -2.52 -18.02 -19.85
CA ASN A 82 -3.50 -19.11 -19.84
C ASN A 82 -3.73 -19.71 -18.45
N THR A 83 -2.94 -19.30 -17.46
CA THR A 83 -2.99 -19.88 -16.12
C THR A 83 -2.98 -18.82 -15.03
N ALA A 84 -3.66 -19.15 -13.92
CA ALA A 84 -3.69 -18.36 -12.70
C ALA A 84 -3.57 -19.28 -11.48
N GLU A 85 -2.99 -18.76 -10.40
CA GLU A 85 -3.01 -19.44 -9.10
C GLU A 85 -4.31 -19.08 -8.38
N LYS A 86 -5.00 -20.09 -7.88
CA LYS A 86 -6.15 -19.93 -7.00
C LYS A 86 -5.70 -19.85 -5.55
N VAL A 87 -6.05 -18.76 -4.89
CA VAL A 87 -5.60 -18.46 -3.52
C VAL A 87 -6.78 -18.07 -2.63
N PHE A 88 -6.71 -18.43 -1.35
CA PHE A 88 -7.65 -17.96 -0.34
C PHE A 88 -7.24 -16.60 0.21
N ILE A 89 -8.23 -15.77 0.49
CA ILE A 89 -8.03 -14.45 1.09
C ILE A 89 -8.04 -14.56 2.61
N ASN A 90 -6.90 -14.23 3.22
CA ASN A 90 -6.72 -14.18 4.65
C ASN A 90 -6.96 -12.75 5.17
N ARG A 91 -8.11 -12.54 5.83
CA ARG A 91 -8.47 -11.27 6.46
C ARG A 91 -7.89 -11.09 7.87
N SER A 92 -7.31 -12.16 8.45
CA SER A 92 -6.71 -12.13 9.79
C SER A 92 -5.25 -11.68 9.76
N LYS A 93 -4.48 -12.12 8.75
CA LYS A 93 -3.11 -11.66 8.52
C LYS A 93 -3.15 -10.45 7.59
N ARG A 94 -2.88 -9.26 8.12
CA ARG A 94 -3.00 -8.00 7.39
C ARG A 94 -1.64 -7.33 7.21
N ILE A 95 -1.44 -6.67 6.07
CA ILE A 95 -0.26 -5.85 5.77
C ILE A 95 -0.70 -4.40 5.68
N LEU A 96 0.04 -3.50 6.31
CA LEU A 96 -0.15 -2.07 6.11
C LEU A 96 0.52 -1.67 4.80
N ILE A 97 -0.28 -1.12 3.90
CA ILE A 97 0.20 -0.42 2.71
C ILE A 97 -0.05 1.08 2.86
N ILE A 98 0.85 1.88 2.31
CA ILE A 98 0.82 3.33 2.26
C ILE A 98 1.17 3.78 0.84
N SER A 99 0.54 4.85 0.37
CA SER A 99 0.86 5.43 -0.94
C SER A 99 0.59 6.94 -0.94
N SER A 100 1.22 7.65 -1.87
CA SER A 100 0.90 9.05 -2.13
C SER A 100 0.88 9.29 -3.64
N ASP A 101 -0.15 9.97 -4.11
CA ASP A 101 -0.33 10.41 -5.50
C ASP A 101 -0.13 11.93 -5.65
N GLY A 102 0.38 12.60 -4.63
CA GLY A 102 0.54 14.06 -4.59
C GLY A 102 -0.74 14.85 -4.28
N VAL A 103 -1.88 14.17 -4.11
CA VAL A 103 -3.14 14.76 -3.65
C VAL A 103 -3.57 14.13 -2.31
N MET A 104 -3.44 12.81 -2.20
CA MET A 104 -3.80 12.03 -1.03
C MET A 104 -2.66 11.10 -0.60
N ALA A 105 -2.35 11.14 0.68
CA ALA A 105 -1.52 10.15 1.36
C ALA A 105 -2.43 9.05 1.95
N GLN A 106 -2.58 7.95 1.20
CA GLN A 106 -3.48 6.85 1.52
C GLN A 106 -2.80 5.80 2.39
N TRP A 107 -3.58 5.09 3.22
CA TRP A 107 -3.14 3.94 3.99
C TRP A 107 -4.24 2.88 4.11
N ARG A 108 -3.85 1.61 4.16
CA ARG A 108 -4.80 0.48 4.26
C ARG A 108 -4.18 -0.70 5.01
N CYS A 109 -4.91 -1.23 5.98
CA CYS A 109 -4.65 -2.52 6.60
C CYS A 109 -5.22 -3.63 5.70
N ALA A 110 -4.52 -3.91 4.59
CA ALA A 110 -4.97 -4.81 3.56
C ALA A 110 -5.00 -6.27 4.03
N ALA A 111 -6.03 -7.01 3.61
CA ALA A 111 -6.03 -8.47 3.69
C ALA A 111 -4.88 -9.05 2.85
N THR A 112 -4.58 -10.33 3.04
CA THR A 112 -3.48 -10.98 2.33
C THR A 112 -3.92 -12.26 1.61
N PHE A 113 -3.12 -12.70 0.65
CA PHE A 113 -3.05 -14.12 0.28
C PHE A 113 -1.61 -14.59 0.43
N GLU A 114 -1.42 -15.89 0.62
CA GLU A 114 -0.10 -16.50 0.74
C GLU A 114 0.24 -17.28 -0.53
N SER A 115 1.40 -17.01 -1.12
CA SER A 115 1.89 -17.72 -2.31
C SER A 115 3.41 -17.86 -2.29
N ALA A 116 3.89 -18.99 -2.81
CA ALA A 116 5.31 -19.23 -3.05
C ALA A 116 5.76 -18.83 -4.47
N ASN A 117 4.83 -18.35 -5.31
CA ASN A 117 5.17 -17.73 -6.58
C ASN A 117 5.73 -16.32 -6.33
N HIS A 118 6.61 -15.86 -7.21
CA HIS A 118 7.21 -14.53 -7.14
C HIS A 118 6.54 -13.60 -8.16
N TYR A 119 5.42 -13.00 -7.78
CA TYR A 119 4.71 -12.05 -8.63
C TYR A 119 5.45 -10.72 -8.78
N ILE A 120 5.33 -10.10 -9.96
CA ILE A 120 5.69 -8.69 -10.18
C ILE A 120 4.57 -7.76 -9.71
N ALA A 121 4.91 -6.50 -9.43
CA ALA A 121 3.91 -5.47 -9.17
C ALA A 121 2.93 -5.32 -10.35
N GLY A 122 1.69 -5.00 -10.05
CA GLY A 122 0.62 -4.82 -11.04
C GLY A 122 0.02 -6.12 -11.58
N THR A 123 0.48 -7.28 -11.10
CA THR A 123 -0.10 -8.57 -11.50
C THR A 123 -1.60 -8.60 -11.17
N PRO A 124 -2.48 -8.87 -12.15
CA PRO A 124 -3.93 -8.86 -11.91
C PRO A 124 -4.40 -9.93 -10.92
N ILE A 125 -5.32 -9.54 -10.05
CA ILE A 125 -6.04 -10.40 -9.11
C ILE A 125 -7.54 -10.29 -9.45
N VAL A 126 -8.13 -11.39 -9.90
CA VAL A 126 -9.53 -11.44 -10.36
C VAL A 126 -10.36 -12.37 -9.49
N ASN A 127 -11.69 -12.18 -9.50
CA ASN A 127 -12.63 -13.12 -8.88
C ASN A 127 -12.92 -14.30 -9.82
N LYS A 128 -13.80 -15.23 -9.40
CA LYS A 128 -14.20 -16.41 -10.18
C LYS A 128 -14.83 -16.09 -11.55
N ASP A 129 -15.40 -14.89 -11.69
CA ASP A 129 -16.07 -14.43 -12.91
C ASP A 129 -15.09 -13.70 -13.85
N GLY A 130 -13.81 -13.61 -13.47
CA GLY A 130 -12.76 -12.90 -14.22
C GLY A 130 -12.77 -11.38 -14.05
N ALA A 131 -13.62 -10.84 -13.18
CA ALA A 131 -13.64 -9.41 -12.90
C ALA A 131 -12.47 -9.00 -11.99
N LEU A 132 -11.83 -7.88 -12.29
CA LEU A 132 -10.67 -7.38 -11.56
C LEU A 132 -11.06 -6.96 -10.13
N VAL A 133 -10.44 -7.59 -9.15
CA VAL A 133 -10.61 -7.29 -7.72
C VAL A 133 -9.55 -6.29 -7.25
N THR A 134 -8.31 -6.48 -7.68
CA THR A 134 -7.18 -5.55 -7.48
C THR A 134 -5.98 -6.02 -8.29
N VAL A 135 -4.85 -5.35 -8.15
CA VAL A 135 -3.53 -5.79 -8.61
C VAL A 135 -2.60 -6.06 -7.43
N VAL A 136 -1.54 -6.84 -7.66
CA VAL A 136 -0.45 -7.04 -6.71
C VAL A 136 0.30 -5.73 -6.48
N THR A 137 0.47 -5.33 -5.22
CA THR A 137 1.19 -4.11 -4.83
C THR A 137 2.46 -4.43 -4.06
N ALA A 138 2.30 -4.79 -2.78
CA ALA A 138 3.39 -5.06 -1.85
C ALA A 138 3.25 -6.45 -1.21
N LYS A 139 4.33 -6.94 -0.61
CA LYS A 139 4.33 -8.21 0.13
C LYS A 139 5.20 -8.17 1.38
N ARG A 140 4.99 -9.15 2.27
CA ARG A 140 5.88 -9.49 3.38
C ARG A 140 6.14 -10.99 3.40
N GLY A 141 7.39 -11.37 3.09
CA GLY A 141 7.71 -12.77 2.80
C GLY A 141 6.82 -13.30 1.68
N ASN A 142 6.05 -14.34 1.96
CA ASN A 142 5.12 -14.97 1.01
C ASN A 142 3.69 -14.40 1.05
N ASN A 143 3.43 -13.38 1.88
CA ASN A 143 2.09 -12.80 2.04
C ASN A 143 1.98 -11.54 1.20
N TYR A 144 1.10 -11.55 0.21
CA TYR A 144 0.86 -10.45 -0.70
C TYR A 144 -0.34 -9.63 -0.22
N ALA A 145 -0.22 -8.31 -0.22
CA ALA A 145 -1.31 -7.41 0.15
C ALA A 145 -2.38 -7.36 -0.95
N VAL A 146 -3.65 -7.30 -0.54
CA VAL A 146 -4.82 -7.21 -1.42
C VAL A 146 -5.52 -5.88 -1.14
N SER A 147 -5.11 -4.83 -1.86
CA SER A 147 -5.64 -3.48 -1.67
C SER A 147 -7.06 -3.38 -2.20
N THR A 148 -8.03 -3.18 -1.29
CA THR A 148 -9.45 -3.04 -1.63
C THR A 148 -10.11 -2.03 -0.68
N PHE A 149 -11.41 -1.81 -0.83
CA PHE A 149 -12.18 -1.00 0.12
C PHE A 149 -12.43 -1.68 1.47
N GLU A 150 -12.33 -3.02 1.54
CA GLU A 150 -12.54 -3.74 2.79
C GLU A 150 -11.41 -3.49 3.79
N GLY A 151 -11.76 -3.53 5.09
CA GLY A 151 -10.81 -3.39 6.19
C GLY A 151 -10.54 -1.95 6.62
N GLU A 152 -9.73 -1.81 7.66
CA GLU A 152 -9.35 -0.50 8.21
C GLU A 152 -8.41 0.24 7.24
N GLY A 153 -8.66 1.53 7.02
CA GLY A 153 -7.86 2.37 6.17
C GLY A 153 -8.43 3.77 6.04
N GLY A 154 -7.69 4.65 5.40
CA GLY A 154 -8.06 6.04 5.21
C GLY A 154 -7.05 6.78 4.35
N TYR A 155 -7.14 8.10 4.34
CA TYR A 155 -6.18 8.95 3.64
C TYR A 155 -6.08 10.31 4.34
N PHE A 156 -4.98 11.00 4.07
CA PHE A 156 -4.79 12.40 4.42
C PHE A 156 -4.71 13.23 3.15
N GLU A 157 -5.42 14.36 3.11
CA GLU A 157 -5.30 15.33 2.01
C GLU A 157 -3.99 16.11 2.16
N THR A 158 -2.99 15.77 1.35
CA THR A 158 -1.66 16.37 1.38
C THR A 158 -0.88 15.98 0.13
N SER A 159 -0.06 16.93 -0.34
CA SER A 159 0.91 16.68 -1.41
C SER A 159 2.22 16.07 -0.90
N GLN A 160 2.41 15.99 0.42
CA GLN A 160 3.63 15.41 0.98
C GLN A 160 3.64 13.88 0.82
N PRO A 161 4.78 13.28 0.45
CA PRO A 161 4.93 11.83 0.49
C PRO A 161 4.95 11.33 1.93
N TRP A 162 4.76 10.03 2.13
CA TRP A 162 4.89 9.42 3.45
C TRP A 162 6.34 9.44 3.95
N GLU A 163 6.52 9.83 5.22
CA GLU A 163 7.74 9.54 5.96
C GLU A 163 7.59 8.18 6.66
N THR A 164 8.65 7.37 6.68
CA THR A 164 8.65 6.07 7.36
C THR A 164 9.79 6.05 8.36
N ILE A 165 9.45 5.92 9.65
CA ILE A 165 10.39 6.06 10.77
C ILE A 165 10.41 4.77 11.58
N ASP A 166 11.58 4.20 11.82
CA ASP A 166 11.76 3.09 12.75
C ASP A 166 11.91 3.62 14.18
N LEU A 167 10.97 3.27 15.05
CA LEU A 167 11.01 3.67 16.45
C LEU A 167 11.74 2.63 17.32
N PRO A 168 12.57 3.07 18.27
CA PRO A 168 13.10 2.19 19.31
C PRO A 168 11.99 1.66 20.24
N ASP A 169 12.23 0.52 20.86
CA ASP A 169 11.30 -0.06 21.82
C ASP A 169 11.17 0.80 23.09
N GLY A 170 9.95 0.89 23.62
CA GLY A 170 9.68 1.55 24.90
C GLY A 170 9.67 3.08 24.89
N VAL A 171 9.85 3.73 23.73
CA VAL A 171 9.83 5.20 23.64
C VAL A 171 8.41 5.78 23.63
N LEU A 172 8.29 7.01 24.13
CA LEU A 172 7.11 7.84 23.94
C LEU A 172 7.21 8.58 22.61
N VAL A 173 6.08 8.89 21.99
CA VAL A 173 6.05 9.45 20.64
C VAL A 173 5.05 10.60 20.56
N TYR A 174 5.45 11.69 19.91
CA TYR A 174 4.58 12.77 19.49
C TYR A 174 5.03 13.28 18.12
N GLY A 175 4.10 13.34 17.16
CA GLY A 175 4.44 13.62 15.76
C GLY A 175 5.45 12.60 15.25
N THR A 176 6.54 13.08 14.65
CA THR A 176 7.65 12.26 14.13
C THR A 176 8.79 12.09 15.13
N HIS A 177 8.64 12.58 16.37
CA HIS A 177 9.69 12.55 17.39
C HIS A 177 9.44 11.50 18.47
N SER A 178 10.54 10.94 18.98
CA SER A 178 10.57 10.03 20.13
C SER A 178 11.16 10.70 21.36
N PHE A 179 10.66 10.37 22.55
CA PHE A 179 11.05 10.95 23.83
C PHE A 179 11.33 9.85 24.85
N ALA A 180 12.33 10.09 25.72
CA ALA A 180 12.69 9.16 26.77
C ALA A 180 11.73 9.23 27.98
N SER A 181 11.07 10.37 28.18
CA SER A 181 10.16 10.58 29.30
C SER A 181 8.94 11.43 28.95
N ARG A 182 7.88 11.28 29.74
CA ARG A 182 6.63 12.04 29.54
C ARG A 182 6.83 13.54 29.80
N ALA A 183 7.69 13.90 30.74
CA ALA A 183 8.00 15.29 31.05
C ALA A 183 8.69 15.99 29.87
N GLU A 184 9.65 15.32 29.24
CA GLU A 184 10.33 15.81 28.04
C GLU A 184 9.35 16.02 26.87
N LEU A 185 8.48 15.05 26.62
CA LEU A 185 7.42 15.17 25.60
C LEU A 185 6.51 16.38 25.90
N GLN A 186 6.06 16.54 27.14
CA GLN A 186 5.20 17.66 27.52
C GLN A 186 5.90 19.01 27.33
N GLN A 187 7.17 19.11 27.71
CA GLN A 187 7.97 20.31 27.50
C GLN A 187 8.10 20.65 26.01
N TYR A 188 8.38 19.64 25.18
CA TYR A 188 8.42 19.80 23.72
C TYR A 188 7.10 20.33 23.18
N VAL A 189 5.97 19.71 23.54
CA VAL A 189 4.63 20.15 23.08
C VAL A 189 4.27 21.55 23.56
N HIS A 190 4.66 21.93 24.78
CA HIS A 190 4.43 23.29 25.28
C HIS A 190 5.26 24.36 24.57
N ALA A 191 6.44 24.00 24.06
CA ALA A 191 7.30 24.91 23.31
C ALA A 191 6.85 25.11 21.84
N LEU A 192 6.05 24.19 21.30
CA LEU A 192 5.56 24.29 19.92
C LEU A 192 4.48 25.38 19.78
N PRO A 193 4.50 26.15 18.66
CA PRO A 193 3.38 27.02 18.31
C PRO A 193 2.08 26.21 18.07
N PRO A 194 0.92 26.88 18.01
CA PRO A 194 -0.33 26.26 17.52
C PRO A 194 -0.13 25.60 16.16
N ALA A 195 -0.92 24.56 15.84
CA ALA A 195 -0.86 23.92 14.53
C ALA A 195 -1.26 24.92 13.42
N GLU A 196 -0.44 24.97 12.37
CA GLU A 196 -0.72 25.75 11.16
C GLU A 196 -0.66 24.81 9.95
N VAL A 197 -1.73 24.84 9.14
CA VAL A 197 -1.87 24.01 7.94
C VAL A 197 -2.45 24.88 6.83
N GLY A 198 -1.87 24.80 5.64
CA GLY A 198 -2.37 25.47 4.46
C GLY A 198 -1.70 24.98 3.19
N PRO A 199 -2.08 25.49 2.00
CA PRO A 199 -1.51 25.04 0.74
C PRO A 199 0.02 25.21 0.64
N ALA A 200 0.57 26.25 1.27
CA ALA A 200 2.02 26.49 1.34
C ALA A 200 2.72 25.68 2.45
N GLN A 201 1.96 25.11 3.39
CA GLN A 201 2.45 24.31 4.52
C GLN A 201 1.58 23.05 4.67
N PRO A 202 1.61 22.15 3.66
CA PRO A 202 0.82 20.93 3.70
C PRO A 202 1.30 20.01 4.84
N PRO A 203 0.41 19.21 5.44
CA PRO A 203 0.77 18.38 6.58
C PRO A 203 1.59 17.15 6.12
N GLN A 204 2.51 16.70 6.97
CA GLN A 204 3.39 15.55 6.74
C GLN A 204 2.74 14.27 7.32
N PRO A 205 2.40 13.28 6.49
CA PRO A 205 1.99 11.97 6.95
C PRO A 205 3.22 11.13 7.30
N ALA A 206 3.16 10.39 8.40
CA ALA A 206 4.25 9.47 8.75
C ALA A 206 3.74 8.13 9.30
N LEU A 207 4.41 7.06 8.87
CA LEU A 207 4.31 5.73 9.43
C LEU A 207 5.45 5.51 10.42
N LEU A 208 5.11 5.31 11.67
CA LEU A 208 6.06 4.99 12.72
C LEU A 208 6.04 3.49 12.95
N LYS A 209 7.07 2.79 12.49
CA LYS A 209 7.23 1.34 12.63
C LYS A 209 7.80 0.99 14.01
N GLY A 210 7.46 -0.21 14.49
CA GLY A 210 7.93 -0.76 15.77
C GLY A 210 6.88 -1.69 16.38
N PRO A 211 7.08 -2.18 17.61
CA PRO A 211 6.12 -3.07 18.28
C PRO A 211 4.73 -2.45 18.46
N HIS A 212 4.69 -1.12 18.54
CA HIS A 212 3.46 -0.32 18.61
C HIS A 212 3.44 0.66 17.45
N ALA A 213 3.21 0.13 16.26
CA ALA A 213 3.19 0.91 15.04
C ALA A 213 2.07 1.97 15.08
N ARG A 214 2.32 3.13 14.47
CA ARG A 214 1.41 4.27 14.47
C ARG A 214 1.38 4.94 13.12
N ILE A 215 0.24 5.54 12.81
CA ILE A 215 0.11 6.54 11.75
C ILE A 215 -0.09 7.89 12.41
N VAL A 216 0.70 8.87 11.99
CA VAL A 216 0.57 10.25 12.47
C VAL A 216 0.44 11.20 11.29
N LEU A 217 -0.22 12.33 11.54
CA LEU A 217 -0.23 13.47 10.65
C LEU A 217 0.30 14.66 11.44
N VAL A 218 1.27 15.39 10.89
CA VAL A 218 2.00 16.45 11.59
C VAL A 218 2.02 17.71 10.73
N ALA A 219 1.75 18.87 11.32
CA ALA A 219 1.98 20.15 10.66
C ALA A 219 3.48 20.39 10.48
N GLN A 220 3.88 21.23 9.51
CA GLN A 220 5.31 21.52 9.26
C GLN A 220 6.04 22.12 10.46
N ASN A 221 5.31 22.77 11.37
CA ASN A 221 5.86 23.29 12.61
C ASN A 221 6.05 22.22 13.71
N GLY A 222 5.87 20.93 13.40
CA GLY A 222 6.05 19.81 14.33
C GLY A 222 4.82 19.50 15.19
N ARG A 223 3.74 20.27 15.09
CA ARG A 223 2.51 20.03 15.87
C ARG A 223 1.75 18.83 15.30
N GLN A 224 1.47 17.85 16.15
CA GLN A 224 0.67 16.68 15.77
C GLN A 224 -0.79 17.08 15.52
N LEU A 225 -1.34 16.61 14.40
CA LEU A 225 -2.74 16.78 13.99
C LEU A 225 -3.55 15.52 14.26
N ALA A 226 -2.95 14.35 14.01
CA ALA A 226 -3.57 13.05 14.23
C ALA A 226 -2.55 12.03 14.73
N HIS A 227 -3.02 11.04 15.50
CA HIS A 227 -2.20 9.94 16.02
C HIS A 227 -3.06 8.70 16.19
N HIS A 228 -2.77 7.69 15.37
CA HIS A 228 -3.52 6.44 15.31
C HIS A 228 -2.62 5.29 15.74
N TYR A 229 -3.06 4.53 16.75
CA TYR A 229 -2.40 3.29 17.13
C TYR A 229 -2.88 2.17 16.22
N LEU A 230 -1.94 1.51 15.54
CA LEU A 230 -2.26 0.37 14.69
C LEU A 230 -2.21 -0.93 15.51
N GLN A 231 -3.19 -1.80 15.28
CA GLN A 231 -3.27 -3.09 15.98
C GLN A 231 -3.56 -4.22 14.99
N GLY A 232 -2.90 -5.36 15.19
CA GLY A 232 -3.13 -6.57 14.39
C GLY A 232 -2.84 -6.39 12.90
N VAL A 233 -1.82 -5.61 12.55
CA VAL A 233 -1.37 -5.37 11.17
C VAL A 233 0.16 -5.38 11.13
N LEU A 234 0.71 -5.91 10.04
CA LEU A 234 2.15 -6.01 9.81
C LEU A 234 2.66 -4.72 9.14
N THR A 235 3.66 -4.09 9.74
CA THR A 235 4.20 -2.79 9.29
C THR A 235 5.70 -2.79 9.00
N THR A 236 6.39 -3.92 9.21
CA THR A 236 7.83 -4.06 8.97
C THR A 236 8.09 -5.04 7.82
N ASP A 237 9.21 -4.86 7.12
CA ASP A 237 9.66 -5.74 6.04
C ASP A 237 8.66 -5.85 4.89
N ILE A 238 7.95 -4.76 4.61
CA ILE A 238 7.01 -4.65 3.50
C ILE A 238 7.78 -4.22 2.26
N ASP A 239 7.75 -5.07 1.24
CA ASP A 239 8.43 -4.88 -0.04
C ASP A 239 7.41 -4.45 -1.11
N TYR A 240 7.60 -3.25 -1.67
CA TYR A 240 6.85 -2.75 -2.84
C TYR A 240 7.58 -3.21 -4.11
N LEU A 241 6.91 -4.08 -4.88
CA LEU A 241 7.54 -4.97 -5.85
C LEU A 241 8.10 -4.23 -7.07
#